data_AF-A0A3N4US47-F1
#
_entry.id   AF-A0A3N4US47-F1
#
_cell.length_a   1.000
_cell.length_b   1.000
_cell.length_c   1.000
_cell.angle_alpha   90.00
_cell.angle_beta   90.00
_cell.angle_gamma   90.00
#
_symmetry.space_group_name_H-M   'P 1'
#
loop_
_entity.id
_entity.type
_entity.pdbx_description
1 polymer ?
#
loop_
_entity_poly.entity_id
_entity_poly.type
_entity_poly.pdbx_seq_one_letter_code
_entity_poly.pdbx_strand_id
1 'polypeptide(L)'
;MGNITTSSYFDIVAMARTKQGTQAPMLLLVGERSQIKDIGTFGTAVSAVFYMDFLELTPDIVKAVNPDLVMSPAISNSFDCLELADLLEQTGFSGRYRVMTDDIPCPEIICREVRQRHPMVDFDVLKAKPVSKKHIN
;
A
#
# COMPACT_ATOMS: atom_id res chain seq x y z
N MET A 1 18.11 -3.20 -26.11
CA MET A 1 18.27 -2.96 -24.66
C MET A 1 17.12 -3.67 -23.98
N GLY A 2 17.41 -4.63 -23.12
CA GLY A 2 16.46 -5.65 -22.69
C GLY A 2 15.35 -5.06 -21.82
N ASN A 3 14.12 -5.10 -22.33
CA ASN A 3 12.92 -4.86 -21.54
C ASN A 3 12.76 -6.10 -20.67
N ILE A 4 13.30 -6.07 -19.45
CA ILE A 4 12.90 -7.03 -18.43
C ILE A 4 11.42 -6.72 -18.17
N THR A 5 10.54 -7.54 -18.75
CA THR A 5 9.10 -7.41 -18.56
C THR A 5 8.86 -7.47 -17.05
N THR A 6 8.26 -6.44 -16.49
CA THR A 6 7.91 -6.29 -15.06
C THR A 6 7.27 -7.58 -14.50
N SER A 7 6.51 -8.31 -15.33
CA SER A 7 5.97 -9.64 -15.05
C SER A 7 6.99 -10.66 -14.53
N SER A 8 8.17 -10.77 -15.14
CA SER A 8 9.16 -11.79 -14.75
C SER A 8 9.78 -11.52 -13.37
N TYR A 9 9.82 -10.25 -12.95
CA TYR A 9 10.30 -9.90 -11.61
C TYR A 9 9.29 -10.34 -10.55
N PHE A 10 7.99 -10.15 -10.81
CA PHE A 10 6.92 -10.59 -9.90
C PHE A 10 6.81 -12.11 -9.83
N ASP A 11 7.02 -12.82 -10.95
CA ASP A 11 7.06 -14.28 -10.95
C ASP A 11 8.17 -14.82 -10.05
N ILE A 12 9.36 -14.21 -10.09
CA ILE A 12 10.49 -14.57 -9.22
C ILE A 12 10.15 -14.31 -7.75
N VAL A 13 9.48 -13.19 -7.44
CA VAL A 13 9.06 -12.86 -6.07
C VAL A 13 8.00 -13.85 -5.57
N ALA A 14 7.00 -14.18 -6.39
CA ALA A 14 5.98 -15.18 -6.08
C ALA A 14 6.61 -16.58 -5.88
N MET A 15 7.61 -16.93 -6.69
CA MET A 15 8.40 -18.16 -6.53
C MET A 15 9.27 -18.16 -5.26
N ALA A 16 9.81 -17.01 -4.87
CA ALA A 16 10.56 -16.88 -3.62
C ALA A 16 9.64 -17.07 -2.39
N ARG A 17 8.39 -16.57 -2.45
CA ARG A 17 7.38 -16.79 -1.40
C ARG A 17 7.04 -18.27 -1.22
N THR A 18 6.83 -19.00 -2.32
CA THR A 18 6.47 -20.42 -2.27
C THR A 18 7.60 -21.31 -1.75
N LYS A 19 8.86 -20.86 -1.85
CA LYS A 19 10.04 -21.60 -1.34
C LYS A 19 10.38 -21.34 0.13
N GLN A 20 10.00 -20.19 0.70
CA GLN A 20 10.24 -19.89 2.11
C GLN A 20 9.00 -20.24 2.92
N GLY A 21 9.00 -21.41 3.55
CA GLY A 21 7.90 -21.97 4.37
C GLY A 21 7.52 -21.16 5.63
N THR A 22 7.89 -19.88 5.70
CA THR A 22 7.48 -18.93 6.72
C THR A 22 6.89 -17.74 5.96
N GLN A 23 5.56 -17.65 5.93
CA GLN A 23 4.81 -16.61 5.23
C GLN A 23 5.03 -15.27 5.92
N ALA A 24 6.15 -14.61 5.61
CA ALA A 24 6.41 -13.28 6.10
C ALA A 24 5.53 -12.27 5.35
N PRO A 25 4.93 -11.30 6.05
CA PRO A 25 3.99 -10.39 5.43
C PRO A 25 4.72 -9.47 4.45
N MET A 26 4.19 -9.40 3.23
CA MET A 26 4.65 -8.51 2.18
C MET A 26 3.88 -7.20 2.21
N LEU A 27 4.62 -6.10 2.16
CA LEU A 27 4.11 -4.75 2.06
C LEU A 27 4.26 -4.25 0.62
N LEU A 28 3.16 -3.85 0.00
CA LEU A 28 3.15 -3.11 -1.26
C LEU A 28 2.85 -1.64 -0.98
N LEU A 29 3.81 -0.78 -1.28
CA LEU A 29 3.68 0.66 -1.23
C LEU A 29 3.33 1.18 -2.62
N VAL A 30 2.21 1.89 -2.71
CA VAL A 30 1.69 2.47 -3.94
C VAL A 30 1.70 3.99 -3.81
N GLY A 31 2.28 4.68 -4.79
CA GLY A 31 2.30 6.14 -4.87
C GLY A 31 3.71 6.70 -4.88
N GLU A 32 3.89 8.01 -4.74
CA GLU A 32 5.19 8.67 -4.94
C GLU A 32 6.15 8.50 -3.75
N ARG A 33 7.43 8.19 -4.02
CA ARG A 33 8.47 7.95 -2.99
C ARG A 33 8.71 9.19 -2.13
N SER A 34 8.44 10.37 -2.70
CA SER A 34 8.49 11.67 -2.02
C SER A 34 7.43 11.81 -0.92
N GLN A 35 6.27 11.17 -1.07
CA GLN A 35 5.15 11.23 -0.12
C GLN A 35 5.24 10.15 0.95
N ILE A 36 5.96 9.07 0.67
CA ILE A 36 6.15 7.96 1.59
C ILE A 36 7.39 8.22 2.46
N LYS A 37 7.24 9.07 3.49
CA LYS A 37 8.35 9.47 4.38
C LYS A 37 8.49 8.60 5.63
N ASP A 38 7.40 7.96 6.08
CA ASP A 38 7.32 7.35 7.41
C ASP A 38 7.16 5.82 7.41
N ILE A 39 7.71 5.12 6.41
CA ILE A 39 7.68 3.64 6.40
C ILE A 39 8.31 3.06 7.67
N GLY A 40 9.38 3.71 8.17
CA GLY A 40 10.14 3.27 9.33
C GLY A 40 9.36 3.24 10.64
N THR A 41 8.17 3.86 10.70
CA THR A 41 7.28 3.83 11.87
C THR A 41 6.36 2.61 11.86
N PHE A 42 6.19 1.93 10.72
CA PHE A 42 5.42 0.70 10.63
C PHE A 42 6.30 -0.46 11.11
N GLY A 43 6.11 -0.81 12.39
CA GLY A 43 6.93 -1.75 13.14
C GLY A 43 7.35 -2.99 12.35
N THR A 44 8.63 -3.03 12.00
CA THR A 44 9.62 -4.15 12.05
C THR A 44 9.19 -5.60 11.79
N ALA A 45 8.03 -5.88 11.20
CA ALA A 45 7.55 -7.25 10.97
C ALA A 45 7.27 -7.56 9.49
N VAL A 46 7.63 -6.69 8.54
CA VAL A 46 7.54 -6.94 7.10
C VAL A 46 8.88 -7.42 6.57
N SER A 47 8.90 -8.58 5.91
CA SER A 47 10.16 -9.15 5.37
C SER A 47 10.46 -8.70 3.94
N ALA A 48 9.47 -8.18 3.22
CA ALA A 48 9.67 -7.57 1.91
C ALA A 48 8.77 -6.34 1.75
N VAL A 49 9.36 -5.28 1.20
CA VAL A 49 8.69 -4.03 0.88
C VAL A 49 8.87 -3.79 -0.62
N PHE A 50 7.76 -3.73 -1.34
CA PHE A 50 7.71 -3.37 -2.75
C PHE A 50 7.19 -1.96 -2.89
N TYR A 51 7.74 -1.22 -3.83
CA TYR A 51 7.32 0.15 -4.13
C TYR A 51 6.92 0.22 -5.61
N MET A 52 5.78 0.81 -5.89
CA MET A 52 5.21 0.89 -7.23
C MET A 52 4.43 2.21 -7.42
N ASP A 53 4.49 2.77 -8.63
CA ASP A 53 3.60 3.86 -9.02
C ASP A 53 2.19 3.32 -9.30
N PHE A 54 1.16 4.07 -8.95
CA PHE A 54 -0.22 3.70 -9.28
C PHE A 54 -0.42 3.52 -10.80
N LEU A 55 0.27 4.32 -11.62
CA LEU A 55 0.16 4.24 -13.08
C LEU A 55 0.75 2.95 -13.66
N GLU A 56 1.67 2.30 -12.94
CA GLU A 56 2.25 1.01 -13.32
C GLU A 56 1.53 -0.17 -12.65
N LEU A 57 0.65 0.11 -11.67
CA LEU A 57 -0.07 -0.90 -10.92
C LEU A 57 -1.24 -1.43 -11.75
N THR A 58 -1.17 -2.69 -12.13
CA THR A 58 -2.27 -3.39 -12.80
C THR A 58 -2.86 -4.48 -11.91
N PRO A 59 -4.12 -4.89 -12.15
CA PRO A 59 -4.74 -5.98 -11.41
C PRO A 59 -3.92 -7.29 -11.43
N ASP A 60 -3.28 -7.59 -12.56
CA ASP A 60 -2.45 -8.78 -12.70
C ASP A 60 -1.19 -8.72 -11.83
N ILE A 61 -0.59 -7.54 -11.69
CA ILE A 61 0.56 -7.31 -10.81
C ILE A 61 0.16 -7.50 -9.34
N VAL A 62 -0.99 -6.96 -8.93
CA VAL A 62 -1.48 -7.14 -7.55
C VAL A 62 -1.67 -8.63 -7.24
N LYS A 63 -2.25 -9.40 -8.16
CA LYS A 63 -2.43 -10.84 -8.02
C LYS A 63 -1.11 -11.60 -7.99
N ALA A 64 -0.14 -11.22 -8.81
CA ALA A 64 1.17 -11.85 -8.85
C ALA A 64 1.99 -11.57 -7.57
N VAL A 65 1.96 -10.32 -7.08
CA VAL A 65 2.64 -9.92 -5.84
C VAL A 65 1.94 -10.52 -4.62
N ASN A 66 0.61 -10.62 -4.66
CA ASN A 66 -0.28 -11.08 -3.58
C ASN A 66 0.04 -10.44 -2.21
N PRO A 67 0.04 -9.10 -2.09
CA PRO A 67 0.50 -8.44 -0.86
C PRO A 67 -0.40 -8.74 0.35
N ASP A 68 0.17 -8.79 1.56
CA ASP A 68 -0.61 -8.91 2.80
C ASP A 68 -1.02 -7.54 3.35
N LEU A 69 -0.26 -6.51 2.99
CA LEU A 69 -0.47 -5.12 3.37
C LEU A 69 -0.22 -4.23 2.15
N VAL A 70 -1.18 -3.41 1.79
CA VAL A 70 -1.04 -2.35 0.78
C VAL A 70 -1.07 -1.01 1.50
N MET A 71 -0.18 -0.12 1.13
CA MET A 71 -0.11 1.21 1.71
C MET A 71 0.02 2.29 0.65
N SER A 72 -0.70 3.39 0.83
CA SER A 72 -0.66 4.53 -0.09
C SER A 72 -0.95 5.84 0.64
N PRO A 73 -0.58 7.00 0.08
CA PRO A 73 -1.12 8.28 0.50
C PRO A 73 -2.64 8.34 0.25
N ALA A 74 -3.35 9.11 1.08
CA ALA A 74 -4.80 9.28 0.94
C ALA A 74 -5.18 9.97 -0.39
N ILE A 75 -4.35 10.94 -0.77
CA ILE A 75 -4.48 11.75 -1.97
C ILE A 75 -3.06 11.92 -2.51
N SER A 76 -2.86 11.57 -3.78
CA SER A 76 -1.64 11.84 -4.53
C SER A 76 -1.97 12.73 -5.73
N ASN A 77 -0.95 13.15 -6.49
CA ASN A 77 -1.14 13.90 -7.73
C ASN A 77 -1.79 13.04 -8.83
N SER A 78 -1.53 11.73 -8.81
CA SER A 78 -1.91 10.81 -9.89
C SER A 78 -3.11 9.92 -9.55
N PHE A 79 -3.46 9.78 -8.27
CA PHE A 79 -4.54 8.89 -7.82
C PHE A 79 -5.03 9.26 -6.43
N ASP A 80 -6.21 8.78 -6.07
CA ASP A 80 -6.72 8.83 -4.70
C ASP A 80 -6.89 7.44 -4.07
N CYS A 81 -7.09 7.42 -2.75
CA CYS A 81 -7.24 6.16 -2.04
C CYS A 81 -8.47 5.34 -2.43
N LEU A 82 -9.51 5.96 -3.02
CA LEU A 82 -10.71 5.27 -3.51
C LEU A 82 -10.41 4.54 -4.81
N GLU A 83 -9.72 5.19 -5.76
CA GLU A 83 -9.28 4.56 -7.02
C GLU A 83 -8.40 3.33 -6.76
N LEU A 84 -7.52 3.39 -5.75
CA LEU A 84 -6.75 2.23 -5.34
C LEU A 84 -7.61 1.17 -4.63
N ALA A 85 -8.60 1.57 -3.82
CA ALA A 85 -9.53 0.62 -3.20
C ALA A 85 -10.34 -0.14 -4.25
N ASP A 86 -10.83 0.56 -5.28
CA ASP A 86 -11.53 0.00 -6.44
C ASP A 86 -10.67 -1.05 -7.14
N LEU A 87 -9.40 -0.74 -7.39
CA LEU A 87 -8.46 -1.67 -8.04
C LEU A 87 -8.21 -2.90 -7.17
N LEU A 88 -8.01 -2.72 -5.85
CA LEU A 88 -7.80 -3.83 -4.92
C LEU A 88 -9.02 -4.75 -4.84
N GLU A 89 -10.23 -4.18 -4.75
CA GLU A 89 -11.46 -4.97 -4.71
C GLU A 89 -11.67 -5.78 -6.00
N GLN A 90 -11.45 -5.18 -7.17
CA GLN A 90 -11.53 -5.86 -8.47
C GLN A 90 -10.54 -7.04 -8.58
N THR A 91 -9.41 -6.98 -7.86
CA THR A 91 -8.43 -8.07 -7.84
C THR A 91 -8.79 -9.21 -6.90
N GLY A 92 -9.77 -9.02 -6.01
CA GLY A 92 -10.05 -9.94 -4.90
C GLY A 92 -8.99 -9.87 -3.80
N PHE A 93 -8.35 -8.71 -3.63
CA PHE A 93 -7.36 -8.49 -2.57
C PHE A 93 -7.96 -8.80 -1.20
N SER A 94 -7.27 -9.66 -0.44
CA SER A 94 -7.70 -10.12 0.89
C SER A 94 -6.77 -9.66 2.01
N GLY A 95 -5.76 -8.84 1.67
CA GLY A 95 -4.87 -8.24 2.64
C GLY A 95 -5.46 -7.00 3.31
N ARG A 96 -4.61 -6.27 4.02
CA ARG A 96 -4.97 -5.01 4.68
C ARG A 96 -4.59 -3.84 3.78
N TYR A 97 -5.49 -2.91 3.57
CA TYR A 97 -5.20 -1.64 2.91
C TYR A 97 -5.13 -0.52 3.96
N ARG A 98 -4.00 0.18 4.01
CA ARG A 98 -3.76 1.24 4.99
C ARG A 98 -3.30 2.52 4.33
N VAL A 99 -4.02 3.60 4.60
CA VAL A 99 -3.73 4.89 3.99
C VAL A 99 -2.99 5.80 4.94
N MET A 100 -1.93 6.44 4.46
CA MET A 100 -1.18 7.45 5.20
C MET A 100 -1.76 8.83 4.92
N THR A 101 -1.97 9.60 5.98
CA THR A 101 -2.37 10.99 5.88
C THR A 101 -1.68 11.82 6.95
N ASP A 102 -1.14 12.97 6.54
CA ASP A 102 -0.47 13.90 7.43
C ASP A 102 -1.43 15.01 7.91
N ASP A 103 -2.45 15.37 7.13
CA ASP A 103 -3.20 16.63 7.33
C ASP A 103 -4.66 16.63 6.83
N ILE A 104 -5.34 15.47 6.80
CA ILE A 104 -6.79 15.47 6.49
C ILE A 104 -7.61 15.82 7.75
N PRO A 105 -8.49 16.84 7.71
CA PRO A 105 -9.23 17.31 8.89
C PRO A 105 -10.22 16.27 9.47
N CYS A 106 -10.71 15.33 8.65
CA CYS A 106 -11.68 14.32 9.05
C CYS A 106 -11.41 12.96 8.35
N PRO A 107 -10.37 12.20 8.75
CA PRO A 107 -10.04 10.92 8.11
C PRO A 107 -11.12 9.86 8.32
N GLU A 108 -11.96 10.01 9.34
CA GLU A 108 -13.07 9.10 9.61
C GLU A 108 -14.12 9.12 8.47
N ILE A 109 -14.25 10.24 7.75
CA ILE A 109 -15.13 10.35 6.57
C ILE A 109 -14.63 9.45 5.45
N ILE A 110 -13.33 9.50 5.15
CA ILE A 110 -12.71 8.65 4.12
C ILE A 110 -12.81 7.18 4.51
N CYS A 111 -12.51 6.83 5.77
CA CYS A 111 -12.69 5.47 6.26
C CYS A 111 -14.12 4.96 6.07
N ARG A 112 -15.10 5.81 6.34
CA ARG A 112 -16.51 5.45 6.18
C ARG A 112 -16.88 5.27 4.71
N GLU A 113 -16.50 6.20 3.83
CA GLU A 113 -16.78 6.11 2.39
C GLU A 113 -16.15 4.85 1.77
N VAL A 114 -14.87 4.60 2.06
CA VAL A 114 -14.15 3.43 1.52
C VAL A 114 -14.77 2.13 2.04
N ARG A 115 -15.05 2.02 3.34
CA ARG A 115 -15.68 0.81 3.90
C ARG A 115 -17.13 0.60 3.41
N GLN A 116 -17.82 1.67 3.04
CA GLN A 116 -19.17 1.59 2.48
C GLN A 116 -19.17 1.17 1.01
N ARG A 117 -18.24 1.67 0.20
CA ARG A 117 -18.11 1.27 -1.22
C ARG A 117 -17.40 -0.06 -1.41
N HIS A 118 -16.39 -0.35 -0.61
CA HIS A 118 -15.49 -1.51 -0.73
C HIS A 118 -15.49 -2.35 0.55
N PRO A 119 -16.61 -3.01 0.90
CA PRO A 119 -16.74 -3.73 2.16
C PRO A 119 -15.80 -4.95 2.27
N MET A 120 -15.27 -5.43 1.15
CA MET A 120 -14.33 -6.57 1.12
C MET A 120 -12.89 -6.15 1.39
N VAL A 121 -12.57 -4.86 1.29
CA VAL A 121 -11.24 -4.33 1.53
C VAL A 121 -11.12 -3.96 3.01
N ASP A 122 -10.19 -4.61 3.74
CA ASP A 122 -9.85 -4.21 5.10
C ASP A 122 -9.13 -2.86 5.03
N PHE A 123 -9.87 -1.76 5.13
CA PHE A 123 -9.37 -0.40 5.03
C PHE A 123 -9.20 0.26 6.40
N ASP A 124 -8.10 0.97 6.60
CA ASP A 124 -7.93 1.89 7.73
C ASP A 124 -6.97 3.05 7.39
N VAL A 125 -7.06 4.14 8.16
CA VAL A 125 -6.19 5.31 7.99
C VAL A 125 -5.17 5.37 9.13
N LEU A 126 -3.90 5.42 8.77
CA LEU A 126 -2.79 5.60 9.69
C LEU A 126 -2.46 7.09 9.76
N LYS A 127 -2.79 7.69 10.90
CA LYS A 127 -2.34 9.05 11.24
C LYS A 127 -0.85 8.99 11.51
N ALA A 128 -0.05 9.76 10.75
CA ALA A 128 1.32 10.04 11.18
C ALA A 128 1.23 10.67 12.59
N LYS A 129 1.91 10.10 13.58
CA LYS A 129 1.97 10.75 14.89
C LYS A 129 2.53 12.14 14.66
N PRO A 130 1.90 13.23 15.14
CA PRO A 130 2.49 14.54 15.03
C PRO A 130 3.84 14.49 15.71
N VAL A 131 4.91 14.67 14.93
CA VAL A 131 6.26 14.82 15.46
C VAL A 131 6.15 16.02 16.38
N SER A 132 6.20 15.78 17.69
CA SER A 132 6.17 16.84 18.68
C SER A 132 7.37 17.74 18.39
N LYS A 133 7.14 18.84 17.68
CA LYS A 133 8.12 19.90 17.53
C LYS A 133 8.45 20.34 18.95
N LYS A 134 9.59 19.89 19.46
CA LYS A 134 10.20 20.48 20.66
C LYS A 134 10.30 21.98 20.37
N HIS A 135 9.42 22.76 20.96
CA HIS A 135 9.64 24.17 21.21
C HIS A 135 10.90 24.23 22.08
N ILE A 136 12.04 24.50 21.46
CA ILE A 136 13.23 24.97 22.17
C ILE A 136 13.10 26.49 22.17
N ASN A 137 12.62 26.99 23.31
CA ASN A 137 12.76 28.38 23.73
C ASN A 137 14.23 28.72 24.00
#